data_AF-A0A484Z968-F1
#
_entry.id   AF-A0A484Z968-F1
#
_cell.length_a   1.000
_cell.length_b   1.000
_cell.length_c   1.000
_cell.angle_alpha   90.00
_cell.angle_beta   90.00
_cell.angle_gamma   90.00
#
_symmetry.space_group_name_H-M   'P 1'
#
loop_
_entity.id
_entity.type
_entity.pdbx_description
1 polymer ?
#
loop_
_entity_poly.entity_id
_entity_poly.type
_entity_poly.pdbx_seq_one_letter_code
_entity_poly.pdbx_strand_id
1 'polypeptide(L)' 'MEKLPALGGVGGVIAVDREGNVALPFNSEGMYRAWGYAGDEPSTGIYRE' A
#
# COMPACT_ATOMS: atom_id res chain seq x y z
N MET A 1 10.18 -8.08 7.97
CA MET A 1 11.10 -8.30 6.82
C MET A 1 11.18 -6.98 6.07
N GLU A 2 12.06 -6.07 6.49
CA GLU A 2 12.26 -4.82 5.74
C GLU A 2 13.05 -5.14 4.48
N LYS A 3 12.36 -5.19 3.33
CA LYS A 3 13.02 -5.11 2.03
C LYS A 3 13.50 -3.67 1.86
N LEU A 4 14.65 -3.37 2.44
CA LEU A 4 15.37 -2.12 2.19
C LEU A 4 15.55 -1.95 0.68
N PRO A 5 15.29 -0.75 0.13
CA PRO A 5 15.50 -0.49 -1.28
C PRO A 5 17.01 -0.57 -1.57
N ALA A 6 17.41 -1.52 -2.41
CA ALA A 6 18.81 -1.70 -2.82
C ALA A 6 19.43 -0.44 -3.46
N LEU A 7 18.59 0.51 -3.88
CA LEU A 7 18.96 1.75 -4.56
C LEU A 7 18.59 3.02 -3.76
N GLY A 8 18.21 2.89 -2.48
CA GLY A 8 17.89 4.05 -1.63
C GLY A 8 16.55 4.76 -1.90
N GLY A 9 15.67 4.18 -2.73
CA GLY A 9 14.38 4.77 -3.08
C GLY A 9 13.35 4.73 -1.95
N VAL A 10 12.74 5.88 -1.64
CA VAL A 10 11.67 6.01 -0.63
C VAL A 10 10.33 6.29 -1.32
N GLY A 11 9.29 5.56 -0.96
CA GLY A 11 7.95 5.71 -1.51
C GLY A 11 7.05 4.50 -1.23
N GLY A 12 6.07 4.29 -2.10
CA GLY A 12 5.16 3.17 -2.03
C GLY A 12 4.47 2.92 -3.36
N VAL A 13 3.77 1.80 -3.46
CA VAL A 13 2.98 1.45 -4.64
C VAL A 13 1.64 0.90 -4.19
N ILE A 14 0.61 1.12 -5.01
CA ILE A 14 -0.69 0.47 -4.89
C ILE A 14 -0.84 -0.44 -6.10
N ALA A 15 -1.18 -1.70 -5.86
CA ALA A 15 -1.33 -2.69 -6.91
C ALA A 15 -2.55 -3.58 -6.65
N VAL A 16 -3.18 -4.01 -7.74
CA VAL A 16 -4.23 -5.04 -7.76
C VAL A 16 -3.83 -6.07 -8.81
N ASP A 17 -3.82 -7.35 -8.46
CA ASP A 17 -3.51 -8.42 -9.40
C ASP A 17 -4.74 -8.95 -10.14
N ARG A 18 -4.55 -9.95 -11.02
CA ARG A 18 -5.63 -10.53 -11.83
C ARG A 18 -6.73 -11.22 -11.00
N GLU A 19 -6.40 -11.63 -9.77
CA GLU A 19 -7.31 -12.35 -8.87
C GLU A 19 -8.06 -11.36 -7.97
N GLY A 20 -7.73 -10.07 -8.06
CA GLY A 20 -8.31 -9.00 -7.25
C GLY A 20 -7.58 -8.76 -5.94
N ASN A 21 -6.43 -9.40 -5.68
CA ASN A 21 -5.67 -9.17 -4.45
C ASN A 21 -5.12 -7.74 -4.43
N VAL A 22 -5.35 -7.02 -3.33
CA VAL A 22 -4.90 -5.63 -3.15
C VAL A 22 -3.63 -5.58 -2.30
N ALA A 23 -2.62 -4.85 -2.77
CA ALA A 23 -1.39 -4.59 -2.01
C ALA A 23 -1.08 -3.08 -1.97
N LEU A 24 -0.76 -2.56 -0.78
CA LEU A 24 -0.41 -1.15 -0.56
C LEU A 24 0.95 -0.99 0.17
N PRO A 25 2.06 -1.61 -0.29
CA PRO A 25 3.34 -1.51 0.39
C PRO A 25 3.97 -0.12 0.26
N PHE A 26 4.58 0.35 1.34
CA PHE A 26 5.36 1.59 1.38
C PHE A 26 6.50 1.48 2.39
N ASN A 27 7.60 2.20 2.15
CA ASN A 27 8.75 2.28 3.04
C ASN A 27 8.98 3.70 3.61
N SER A 28 8.19 4.69 3.20
CA SER A 28 8.11 6.02 3.83
C SER A 28 7.51 5.96 5.24
N GLU A 29 7.52 7.10 5.95
CA GLU A 29 6.85 7.25 7.25
C GLU A 29 5.34 7.04 7.16
N GLY A 30 4.75 7.47 6.05
CA GLY A 30 3.34 7.27 5.73
C GLY A 30 3.10 7.29 4.23
N MET A 31 1.92 6.82 3.83
CA MET A 31 1.38 6.87 2.49
C MET A 31 -0.12 7.14 2.61
N TYR A 32 -0.58 8.32 2.16
CA TYR A 32 -2.00 8.60 1.96
C TYR A 32 -2.55 7.56 0.98
N ARG A 33 -3.45 6.71 1.46
CA ARG A 33 -3.94 5.56 0.69
C ARG A 33 -5.36 5.19 1.08
N ALA A 34 -6.08 4.60 0.14
CA ALA A 34 -7.38 4.00 0.35
C ALA A 34 -7.58 2.82 -0.59
N TRP A 35 -8.43 1.87 -0.20
CA TRP A 35 -8.86 0.76 -1.05
C TRP A 35 -10.26 0.27 -0.64
N GLY A 36 -10.94 -0.45 -1.54
CA GLY A 36 -12.22 -1.08 -1.25
C GLY A 36 -12.67 -1.99 -2.38
N TYR A 37 -13.39 -3.05 -2.04
CA TYR A 37 -14.12 -3.88 -3.00
C TYR A 37 -15.50 -3.29 -3.26
N ALA A 38 -16.06 -3.56 -4.44
CA ALA A 38 -17.39 -3.10 -4.79
C ALA A 38 -18.44 -3.71 -3.84
N GLY A 39 -19.19 -2.85 -3.14
CA GLY A 39 -20.23 -3.27 -2.20
C GLY A 39 -19.80 -3.33 -0.73
N ASP A 40 -18.49 -3.24 -0.46
CA ASP A 40 -17.94 -3.20 0.89
C ASP A 40 -17.65 -1.77 1.36
N GLU A 41 -17.47 -1.60 2.67
CA GLU A 41 -17.01 -0.32 3.23
C GLU A 41 -15.52 -0.10 2.91
N PRO A 42 -15.12 1.08 2.41
CA PRO A 42 -13.73 1.34 2.04
C PRO A 42 -12.84 1.52 3.27
N SER A 43 -11.56 1.19 3.11
CA SER A 43 -10.51 1.44 4.10
C SER A 43 -9.66 2.65 3.69
N THR A 44 -9.28 3.49 4.67
CA THR A 44 -8.39 4.63 4.47
C THR A 44 -7.25 4.62 5.48
N GLY A 45 -6.09 5.17 5.12
CA GLY A 45 -4.93 5.22 6.01
C GLY A 45 -3.88 6.21 5.56
N ILE A 46 -3.05 6.66 6.50
CA ILE A 46 -1.95 7.58 6.26
C ILE A 46 -0.66 6.96 6.79
N TYR A 47 -0.55 6.75 8.10
CA TYR A 47 0.65 6.17 8.71
C TYR A 47 0.60 4.63 8.74
N ARG A 48 1.67 4.03 9.25
CA ARG A 48 1.67 2.62 9.67
C ARG A 48 0.75 2.47 10.88
N GLU A 49 0.14 1.29 11.02
CA GLU A 49 -0.51 0.89 12.27
C GLU A 49 0.52 0.65 13.37
#